data_AF-A0A932MQ23-F1
#
_entry.id   AF-A0A932MQ23-F1
#
_cell.length_a   1.000
_cell.length_b   1.000
_cell.length_c   1.000
_cell.angle_alpha   90.00
_cell.angle_beta   90.00
_cell.angle_gamma   90.00
#
_symmetry.space_group_name_H-M   'P 1'
#
loop_
_entity.id
_entity.type
_entity.pdbx_description
1 polymer ?
#
loop_
_entity_poly.entity_id
_entity_poly.type
_entity_poly.pdbx_seq_one_letter_code
_entity_poly.pdbx_strand_id
1 'polypeptide(L)'
;MKKIFTLTAALLLTASLLAADRRPVILLNNTKNFKVVIDGKNYFGDHITIRPDYFYNGHHTVRVYEMRRGFFGRTERLLDAVSFTMDRDDIVIRIDYTGNILVREDYRNYGHSQKNRHKRHERHDHEYGDRDDFVNRF
;
A
#
# COMPACT_ATOMS: atom_id res chain seq x y z
N MET A 1 -14.44 -50.62 -13.00
CA MET A 1 -14.79 -49.67 -11.92
C MET A 1 -13.60 -48.91 -11.30
N LYS A 2 -12.34 -49.28 -11.50
CA LYS A 2 -11.18 -48.60 -10.85
C LYS A 2 -10.66 -47.33 -11.58
N LYS A 3 -11.00 -47.16 -12.87
CA LYS A 3 -10.43 -46.10 -13.73
C LYS A 3 -10.96 -44.69 -13.45
N ILE A 4 -12.20 -44.58 -12.98
CA ILE A 4 -12.85 -43.29 -12.69
C ILE A 4 -12.27 -42.68 -11.41
N PHE A 5 -11.95 -43.52 -10.42
CA PHE A 5 -11.34 -43.11 -9.15
C PHE A 5 -9.95 -42.51 -9.36
N THR A 6 -9.10 -43.14 -10.17
CA THR A 6 -7.77 -42.60 -10.49
C THR A 6 -7.85 -41.28 -11.24
N LEU A 7 -8.86 -41.09 -12.09
CA LEU A 7 -9.02 -39.87 -12.88
C LEU A 7 -9.52 -38.70 -12.02
N THR A 8 -10.42 -38.97 -11.07
CA THR A 8 -10.86 -37.98 -10.07
C THR A 8 -9.76 -37.64 -9.07
N ALA A 9 -9.00 -38.63 -8.60
CA ALA A 9 -7.86 -38.39 -7.72
C ALA A 9 -6.78 -37.53 -8.41
N ALA A 10 -6.47 -37.80 -9.68
CA ALA A 10 -5.53 -37.00 -10.45
C ALA A 10 -6.00 -35.54 -10.65
N LEU A 11 -7.31 -35.34 -10.89
CA LEU A 11 -7.91 -34.01 -11.02
C LEU A 11 -7.89 -33.20 -9.72
N LEU A 12 -8.16 -33.85 -8.57
CA LEU A 12 -8.09 -33.18 -7.27
C LEU A 12 -6.64 -32.81 -6.91
N LEU A 13 -5.68 -33.65 -7.29
CA LEU A 13 -4.26 -33.39 -7.05
C LEU A 13 -3.75 -32.20 -7.89
N THR A 14 -4.10 -32.13 -9.17
CA THR A 14 -3.75 -30.97 -10.03
C THR A 14 -4.47 -29.69 -9.61
N ALA A 15 -5.72 -29.77 -9.17
CA ALA A 15 -6.45 -28.60 -8.65
C ALA A 15 -5.81 -28.02 -7.38
N SER A 16 -5.26 -28.87 -6.50
CA SER A 16 -4.57 -28.42 -5.27
C SER A 16 -3.28 -27.64 -5.54
N LEU A 17 -2.56 -27.98 -6.61
CA LEU A 17 -1.30 -27.32 -6.99
C LEU A 17 -1.53 -25.93 -7.58
N LEU A 18 -2.64 -25.72 -8.30
CA LEU A 18 -2.97 -24.44 -8.95
C LEU A 18 -3.47 -23.37 -7.97
N ALA A 19 -4.04 -23.76 -6.82
CA ALA A 19 -4.53 -22.81 -5.81
C ALA A 19 -3.41 -22.19 -4.95
N ALA A 20 -2.17 -22.70 -5.05
CA ALA A 20 -1.07 -22.34 -4.16
C ALA A 20 -0.16 -21.21 -4.68
N ASP A 21 -0.14 -20.93 -6.00
CA ASP A 21 0.82 -19.97 -6.59
C ASP A 21 0.20 -18.57 -6.76
N ARG A 22 -0.24 -17.96 -5.65
CA ARG A 22 -0.57 -16.54 -5.62
C ARG A 22 0.68 -15.77 -5.22
N ARG A 23 1.10 -14.85 -6.09
CA ARG A 23 2.40 -14.19 -6.06
C ARG A 23 2.23 -12.71 -5.71
N PRO A 24 2.65 -12.26 -4.52
CA PRO A 24 2.37 -10.92 -4.01
C PRO A 24 3.21 -9.84 -4.74
N VAL A 25 2.58 -8.72 -5.07
CA VAL A 25 3.26 -7.60 -5.75
C VAL A 25 3.64 -6.53 -4.74
N ILE A 26 4.89 -6.03 -4.83
CA ILE A 26 5.35 -4.89 -4.03
C ILE A 26 5.23 -3.61 -4.85
N LEU A 27 4.43 -2.67 -4.37
CA LEU A 27 4.35 -1.31 -4.93
C LEU A 27 5.16 -0.36 -4.06
N LEU A 28 6.20 0.22 -4.64
CA LEU A 28 7.01 1.26 -4.03
C LEU A 28 6.55 2.64 -4.51
N ASN A 29 6.17 3.51 -3.57
CA ASN A 29 5.92 4.91 -3.84
C ASN A 29 6.89 5.77 -3.03
N ASN A 30 7.67 6.57 -3.72
CA ASN A 30 8.72 7.42 -3.18
C ASN A 30 8.58 8.82 -3.78
N THR A 31 8.76 9.82 -2.92
CA THR A 31 8.62 11.24 -3.28
C THR A 31 9.96 11.93 -3.57
N LYS A 32 11.10 11.26 -3.35
CA LYS A 32 12.46 11.81 -3.54
C LYS A 32 13.42 10.74 -4.09
N ASN A 33 14.60 11.15 -4.54
CA ASN A 33 15.70 10.25 -4.91
C ASN A 33 16.34 9.56 -3.68
N PHE A 34 15.61 8.62 -3.08
CA PHE A 34 16.16 7.68 -2.09
C PHE A 34 16.62 6.39 -2.76
N LYS A 35 17.61 5.76 -2.15
CA LYS A 35 17.99 4.39 -2.47
C LYS A 35 17.20 3.46 -1.56
N VAL A 36 16.37 2.62 -2.15
CA VAL A 36 15.55 1.67 -1.40
C VAL A 36 16.16 0.29 -1.57
N VAL A 37 16.38 -0.42 -0.47
CA VAL A 37 16.96 -1.74 -0.47
C VAL A 37 15.99 -2.72 0.14
N ILE A 38 15.53 -3.70 -0.65
CA ILE A 38 14.65 -4.77 -0.18
C ILE A 38 15.43 -6.08 -0.30
N ASP A 39 15.66 -6.76 0.82
CA ASP A 39 16.41 -8.02 0.89
C ASP A 39 17.76 -8.00 0.15
N GLY A 40 18.44 -6.84 0.16
CA GLY A 40 19.73 -6.63 -0.49
C GLY A 40 19.66 -6.16 -1.95
N LYS A 41 18.47 -6.11 -2.56
CA LYS A 41 18.29 -5.55 -3.91
C LYS A 41 18.03 -4.05 -3.86
N ASN A 42 18.75 -3.32 -4.70
CA ASN A 42 18.68 -1.86 -4.75
C ASN A 42 17.65 -1.41 -5.80
N TYR A 43 16.79 -0.50 -5.40
CA TYR A 43 15.77 0.13 -6.23
C TYR A 43 15.91 1.65 -6.15
N PHE A 44 15.79 2.31 -7.31
CA PHE A 44 15.93 3.76 -7.46
C PHE A 44 14.77 4.30 -8.32
N GLY A 45 14.16 5.40 -7.88
CA GLY A 45 13.06 6.05 -8.56
C GLY A 45 11.82 6.22 -7.70
N ASP A 46 10.84 6.93 -8.26
CA ASP A 46 9.68 7.43 -7.53
C ASP A 46 8.53 6.41 -7.47
N HIS A 47 8.31 5.66 -8.54
CA HIS A 47 7.26 4.64 -8.62
C HIS A 47 7.83 3.37 -9.21
N ILE A 48 7.92 2.33 -8.38
CA ILE A 48 8.49 1.04 -8.78
C ILE A 48 7.53 -0.06 -8.38
N THR A 49 6.94 -0.70 -9.39
CA THR A 49 6.20 -1.95 -9.19
C THR A 49 7.18 -3.09 -9.34
N ILE A 50 7.50 -3.76 -8.25
CA ILE A 50 8.44 -4.88 -8.29
C ILE A 50 7.63 -6.16 -8.47
N ARG A 51 7.98 -6.90 -9.54
CA ARG A 51 7.29 -8.13 -9.90
C ARG A 51 7.55 -9.24 -8.88
N PRO A 52 6.58 -10.15 -8.72
CA PRO A 52 6.57 -11.16 -7.66
C PRO A 52 7.61 -12.27 -7.79
N ASP A 53 8.26 -12.44 -8.94
CA ASP A 53 9.25 -13.52 -9.15
C ASP A 53 10.45 -13.46 -8.19
N TYR A 54 10.59 -12.35 -7.47
CA TYR A 54 11.68 -12.11 -6.54
C TYR A 54 11.27 -12.09 -5.07
N PHE A 55 9.96 -12.12 -4.77
CA PHE A 55 9.46 -12.04 -3.41
C PHE A 55 8.49 -13.18 -3.14
N TYR A 56 8.97 -14.16 -2.38
CA TYR A 56 8.17 -15.27 -1.88
C TYR A 56 7.55 -14.90 -0.55
N ASN A 57 6.52 -15.64 -0.13
CA ASN A 57 5.96 -15.46 1.20
C ASN A 57 7.04 -15.68 2.27
N GLY A 58 7.09 -14.81 3.28
CA GLY A 58 8.09 -14.86 4.34
C GLY A 58 8.45 -13.50 4.91
N HIS A 59 9.57 -13.45 5.63
CA HIS A 59 10.08 -12.23 6.24
C HIS A 59 10.96 -11.45 5.27
N HIS A 60 10.66 -10.16 5.12
CA HIS A 60 11.39 -9.24 4.26
C HIS A 60 11.84 -8.02 5.05
N THR A 61 12.97 -7.45 4.63
CA THR A 61 13.48 -6.21 5.22
C THR A 61 13.62 -5.12 4.17
N VAL A 62 13.03 -3.97 4.45
CA VAL A 62 13.17 -2.74 3.68
C VAL A 62 14.11 -1.81 4.41
N ARG A 63 15.04 -1.22 3.69
CA ARG A 63 15.95 -0.19 4.18
C ARG A 63 15.93 0.99 3.22
N VAL A 64 15.82 2.19 3.75
CA VAL A 64 15.82 3.41 2.95
C VAL A 64 17.06 4.21 3.28
N TYR A 65 17.80 4.56 2.23
CA TYR A 65 19.03 5.33 2.33
C TYR A 65 18.89 6.69 1.63
N GLU A 66 19.33 7.73 2.31
CA GLU A 66 19.60 9.02 1.70
C GLU A 66 20.95 8.98 0.98
N MET A 67 20.92 9.28 -0.33
CA MET A 67 22.12 9.44 -1.12
C MET A 67 22.57 10.90 -1.03
N ARG A 68 23.66 11.17 -0.30
CA ARG A 68 24.26 12.51 -0.23
C ARG A 68 25.48 12.58 -1.13
N ARG A 69 25.63 13.70 -1.85
CA ARG A 69 26.82 14.01 -2.63
C ARG A 69 27.74 14.86 -1.77
N GLY A 70 28.86 14.29 -1.32
CA GLY A 70 29.91 14.97 -0.59
C GLY A 70 31.12 15.29 -1.48
N PHE A 71 32.09 16.02 -0.92
CA PHE A 71 33.33 16.41 -1.61
C PHE A 71 34.21 15.21 -2.03
N PHE A 72 34.11 14.07 -1.33
CA PHE A 72 34.88 12.84 -1.63
C PHE A 72 34.04 11.71 -2.24
N GLY A 73 32.83 12.00 -2.74
CA GLY A 73 31.99 11.01 -3.41
C GLY A 73 30.56 10.95 -2.88
N ARG A 74 29.87 9.84 -3.19
CA ARG A 74 28.50 9.59 -2.71
C ARG A 74 28.56 8.87 -1.36
N THR A 75 27.92 9.44 -0.34
CA THR A 75 27.77 8.83 0.97
C THR A 75 26.32 8.37 1.14
N GLU A 76 26.13 7.16 1.63
CA GLU A 76 24.81 6.59 1.92
C GLU A 76 24.52 6.74 3.42
N ARG A 77 23.35 7.28 3.77
CA ARG A 77 22.89 7.36 5.15
C ARG A 77 21.59 6.59 5.30
N LEU A 78 21.55 5.58 6.17
CA LEU A 78 20.30 4.91 6.52
C LEU A 78 19.36 5.91 7.19
N LEU A 79 18.16 6.06 6.66
CA LEU A 79 17.10 6.88 7.24
C LEU A 79 16.17 6.03 8.10
N ASP A 80 15.69 4.93 7.52
CA ASP A 80 14.72 4.05 8.17
C ASP A 80 14.90 2.60 7.70
N ALA A 81 14.47 1.67 8.55
CA ALA A 81 14.47 0.24 8.26
C ALA A 81 13.28 -0.44 8.93
N VAL A 82 12.49 -1.15 8.13
CA VAL A 82 11.31 -1.88 8.60
C VAL A 82 11.39 -3.32 8.10
N SER A 83 11.06 -4.25 8.99
CA SER A 83 10.84 -5.65 8.62
C SER A 83 9.36 -5.92 8.59
N PHE A 84 8.90 -6.67 7.59
CA PHE A 84 7.50 -7.06 7.45
C PHE A 84 7.43 -8.52 7.01
N THR A 85 6.29 -9.15 7.28
CA THR A 85 6.00 -10.49 6.80
C THR A 85 5.04 -10.36 5.62
N MET A 86 5.36 -11.05 4.53
CA MET A 86 4.53 -11.09 3.35
C MET A 86 3.91 -12.47 3.23
N ASP A 87 2.58 -12.54 3.11
CA ASP A 87 1.85 -13.77 2.84
C ASP A 87 1.28 -13.74 1.41
N ARG A 88 -0.03 -13.82 1.23
CA ARG A 88 -0.70 -13.92 -0.08
C ARG A 88 -1.21 -12.59 -0.63
N ASP A 89 -1.06 -11.53 0.16
CA ASP A 89 -1.61 -10.22 -0.14
C ASP A 89 -0.57 -9.30 -0.75
N ASP A 90 -1.03 -8.40 -1.60
CA ASP A 90 -0.18 -7.38 -2.21
C ASP A 90 0.29 -6.41 -1.11
N ILE A 91 1.57 -6.03 -1.13
CA ILE A 91 2.14 -5.12 -0.15
C ILE A 91 2.47 -3.80 -0.82
N VAL A 92 1.98 -2.71 -0.23
CA VAL A 92 2.30 -1.35 -0.65
C VAL A 92 3.27 -0.75 0.36
N ILE A 93 4.48 -0.46 -0.11
CA ILE A 93 5.52 0.21 0.66
C ILE A 93 5.56 1.66 0.21
N ARG A 94 5.24 2.58 1.12
CA ARG A 94 5.32 4.02 0.87
C ARG A 94 6.49 4.59 1.64
N ILE A 95 7.22 5.47 0.99
CA ILE A 95 8.31 6.23 1.60
C ILE A 95 7.93 7.70 1.51
N ASP A 96 7.80 8.34 2.67
CA ASP A 96 7.48 9.75 2.72
C ASP A 96 8.67 10.63 2.33
N TYR A 97 8.44 11.95 2.28
CA TYR A 97 9.48 12.91 1.88
C TYR A 97 10.68 12.98 2.85
N THR A 98 10.50 12.50 4.08
CA THR A 98 11.56 12.42 5.10
C THR A 98 12.30 11.08 5.10
N GLY A 99 11.80 10.10 4.36
CA GLY A 99 12.37 8.76 4.26
C GLY A 99 11.79 7.73 5.25
N ASN A 100 10.68 8.05 5.94
CA ASN A 100 10.01 7.07 6.79
C ASN A 100 9.28 6.04 5.93
N ILE A 101 9.33 4.78 6.36
CA ILE A 101 8.73 3.65 5.67
C ILE A 101 7.36 3.35 6.27
N LEU A 102 6.33 3.36 5.44
CA LEU A 102 5.00 2.86 5.76
C LEU A 102 4.73 1.60 4.93
N VAL A 103 4.60 0.46 5.60
CA VAL A 103 4.20 -0.81 4.99
C VAL A 103 2.70 -1.00 5.20
N ARG A 104 1.96 -1.26 4.12
CA ARG A 104 0.52 -1.52 4.15
C ARG A 104 0.16 -2.70 3.27
N GLU A 105 -0.65 -3.60 3.81
CA GLU A 105 -1.26 -4.68 3.04
C GLU A 105 -2.44 -4.11 2.22
N ASP A 106 -2.44 -4.35 0.91
CA ASP A 106 -3.53 -3.98 0.00
C ASP A 106 -4.41 -5.21 -0.23
N TYR A 107 -5.43 -5.37 0.62
CA TYR A 107 -6.49 -6.36 0.43
C TYR A 107 -7.35 -5.96 -0.77
N ARG A 108 -6.93 -6.34 -1.97
CA ARG A 108 -7.75 -6.25 -3.18
C ARG A 108 -8.91 -7.25 -3.10
N ASN A 109 -9.95 -6.85 -2.37
CA ASN A 109 -11.32 -7.40 -2.25
C ASN A 109 -11.69 -7.71 -0.78
N TYR A 110 -12.26 -6.73 -0.08
CA TYR A 110 -13.59 -6.88 0.51
C TYR A 110 -14.28 -5.51 0.47
N GLY A 111 -15.45 -5.47 -0.15
CA GLY A 111 -16.13 -4.27 -0.62
C GLY A 111 -16.37 -3.18 0.43
N HIS A 112 -16.48 -1.95 -0.09
CA HIS A 112 -17.25 -0.84 0.45
C HIS A 112 -17.79 -1.00 1.88
N SER A 113 -16.93 -0.79 2.88
CA SER A 113 -17.36 -0.50 4.25
C SER A 113 -16.71 0.79 4.72
N GLN A 114 -17.15 1.90 4.13
CA GLN A 114 -16.92 3.24 4.67
C GLN A 114 -18.20 4.07 4.52
N LYS A 115 -19.28 3.65 5.17
CA LYS A 115 -20.35 4.57 5.56
C LYS A 115 -20.79 4.23 6.97
N ASN A 116 -19.93 4.54 7.93
CA ASN A 116 -20.37 4.80 9.29
C ASN A 116 -19.30 5.62 10.01
N ARG A 117 -19.51 6.94 10.08
CA ARG A 117 -19.78 7.67 11.33
C ARG A 117 -19.50 9.16 11.17
N HIS A 118 -20.26 9.93 11.96
CA HIS A 118 -20.10 11.35 12.34
C HIS A 118 -20.76 12.35 11.39
N LYS A 119 -21.74 13.18 11.79
CA LYS A 119 -21.86 13.97 13.03
C LYS A 119 -23.27 14.55 13.25
N ARG A 120 -23.63 14.69 14.54
CA ARG A 120 -24.34 15.80 15.26
C ARG A 120 -25.61 16.41 14.63
N HIS A 121 -26.77 16.34 15.28
CA HIS A 121 -27.22 17.26 16.36
C HIS A 121 -26.95 18.74 16.04
N GLU A 122 -27.96 19.43 15.50
CA GLU A 122 -28.21 20.88 15.57
C GLU A 122 -29.62 21.08 14.98
N ARG A 123 -30.70 20.93 15.77
CA ARG A 123 -31.50 22.06 16.28
C ARG A 123 -30.91 23.42 15.92
N HIS A 124 -31.50 24.13 14.96
CA HIS A 124 -31.51 25.58 14.96
C HIS A 124 -32.78 26.05 14.26
N ASP A 125 -33.74 26.44 15.09
CA ASP A 125 -34.84 27.33 14.76
C ASP A 125 -34.24 28.63 14.22
N HIS A 126 -34.57 29.01 12.98
CA HIS A 126 -34.42 30.39 12.52
C HIS A 126 -35.61 30.77 11.64
N GLU A 127 -36.68 31.10 12.36
CA GLU A 127 -37.56 32.24 12.13
C GLU A 127 -36.78 33.42 11.52
N TYR A 128 -37.05 33.74 10.25
CA TYR A 128 -36.74 35.05 9.69
C TYR A 128 -38.03 35.84 9.65
N GLY A 129 -38.18 36.66 10.68
CA GLY A 129 -39.10 37.77 10.70
C GLY A 129 -38.68 38.85 9.70
N ASP A 130 -39.73 39.44 9.15
CA ASP A 130 -39.90 40.83 8.76
C ASP A 130 -38.90 41.85 9.33
N ARG A 131 -38.74 42.92 8.54
CA ARG A 131 -38.21 44.29 8.80
C ARG A 131 -36.88 44.59 8.11
N ASP A 132 -36.64 45.73 7.48
CA ASP A 132 -37.40 46.95 7.18
C ASP A 132 -36.55 47.75 6.17
N ASP A 133 -37.18 48.69 5.46
CA ASP A 133 -36.69 50.03 5.07
C ASP A 133 -35.18 50.27 4.84
N PHE A 134 -34.84 50.68 3.62
CA PHE A 134 -34.37 52.05 3.28
C PHE A 134 -33.85 52.08 1.84
N VAL A 135 -34.30 53.03 1.00
CA VAL A 135 -33.44 54.11 0.47
C VAL A 135 -34.36 55.25 0.00
N ASN A 136 -34.13 56.44 0.58
CA ASN A 136 -34.73 57.71 0.24
C ASN A 136 -33.71 58.56 -0.54
N ARG A 137 -34.22 59.44 -1.42
CA ARG A 137 -33.56 60.60 -2.09
C ARG A 137 -32.55 60.34 -3.21
N PHE A 138 -32.95 60.69 -4.44
CA PHE A 138 -32.64 62.01 -5.06
C PHE A 138 -33.84 62.49 -5.86
#